data_AF-A0A7U9NIP2-F1
#
_entry.id   AF-A0A7U9NIP2-F1
#
_cell.length_a   1.000
_cell.length_b   1.000
_cell.length_c   1.000
_cell.angle_alpha   90.00
_cell.angle_beta   90.00
_cell.angle_gamma   90.00
#
_symmetry.space_group_name_H-M   'P 1'
#
loop_
_entity.id
_entity.type
_entity.pdbx_description
1 polymer ?
#
loop_
_entity_poly.entity_id
_entity_poly.type
_entity_poly.pdbx_seq_one_letter_code
_entity_poly.pdbx_strand_id
1 'polypeptide(L)'
;MLDKTDGFMPKNCMSGYDFELWVQGILTALKFDAKRTKGNDNGVDIIATLGERGSHLKYYIQCKFHNRPVGKTPVQEVYTGCNYFGNDEYPVVITNNRMSSETRAYAMS
;
A
#
# COMPACT_ATOMS: atom_id res chain seq x y z
N MET A 1 8.34 -1.10 19.08
CA MET A 1 7.42 -2.24 18.88
C MET A 1 6.06 -1.67 18.56
N LEU A 2 5.37 -2.21 17.53
CA LEU A 2 3.97 -1.87 17.26
C LEU A 2 3.15 -2.37 18.45
N ASP A 3 2.51 -1.46 19.17
CA ASP A 3 1.56 -1.82 20.21
C ASP A 3 0.28 -2.35 19.52
N LYS A 4 -0.19 -3.53 19.94
CA LYS A 4 -1.37 -4.18 19.36
C LYS A 4 -2.67 -3.44 19.68
N THR A 5 -2.66 -2.51 20.63
CA THR A 5 -3.81 -1.64 20.97
C THR A 5 -3.89 -0.37 20.13
N ASP A 6 -2.79 0.03 19.48
CA ASP A 6 -2.82 1.10 18.49
C ASP A 6 -3.33 0.48 17.19
N GLY A 7 -4.62 0.62 16.88
CA GLY A 7 -5.13 0.35 15.53
C GLY A 7 -4.28 1.07 14.47
N PHE A 8 -4.52 0.83 13.18
CA PHE A 8 -3.79 1.49 12.08
C PHE A 8 -3.92 3.03 12.17
N MET A 9 -3.03 3.67 12.94
CA MET A 9 -3.02 5.08 13.28
C MET A 9 -1.67 5.65 12.86
N PRO A 10 -1.60 6.30 11.69
CA PRO A 10 -0.38 6.90 11.20
C PRO A 10 0.17 7.92 12.19
N LYS A 11 1.40 7.69 12.68
CA LYS A 11 2.04 8.58 13.66
C LYS A 11 2.93 9.57 12.93
N ASN A 12 2.86 10.86 13.28
CA ASN A 12 3.72 11.93 12.75
C ASN A 12 3.72 12.06 11.22
N CYS A 13 2.64 11.67 10.54
CA CYS A 13 2.51 11.83 9.09
C CYS A 13 1.93 13.21 8.78
N MET A 14 2.68 14.06 8.08
CA MET A 14 2.22 15.38 7.61
C MET A 14 2.08 15.43 6.09
N SER A 15 2.60 14.42 5.39
CA SER A 15 2.60 14.31 3.94
C SER A 15 2.37 12.87 3.46
N GLY A 16 2.11 12.70 2.16
CA GLY A 16 2.08 11.37 1.52
C GLY A 16 3.42 10.64 1.68
N TYR A 17 4.53 11.37 1.55
CA TYR A 17 5.88 10.83 1.74
C TYR A 17 6.09 10.27 3.16
N ASP A 18 5.66 11.01 4.19
CA ASP A 18 5.75 10.54 5.59
C ASP A 18 4.91 9.28 5.81
N PHE A 19 3.72 9.26 5.20
CA PHE A 19 2.83 8.12 5.26
C PHE A 19 3.42 6.88 4.59
N GLU A 20 4.05 7.01 3.42
CA GLU A 20 4.77 5.92 2.77
C GLU A 20 5.93 5.39 3.64
N LEU A 21 6.71 6.28 4.26
CA LEU A 21 7.77 5.87 5.21
C LEU A 21 7.20 5.09 6.39
N TRP A 22 6.08 5.56 6.95
CA TRP A 22 5.44 4.91 8.07
C TRP A 22 4.86 3.53 7.68
N VAL A 23 4.21 3.42 6.52
CA VAL A 23 3.71 2.14 5.98
C VAL A 23 4.88 1.18 5.72
N GLN A 24 5.97 1.64 5.11
CA GLN A 24 7.17 0.83 4.91
C GLN A 24 7.69 0.29 6.25
N GLY A 25 7.78 1.14 7.28
CA GLY A 25 8.22 0.75 8.61
C GLY A 25 7.34 -0.34 9.25
N ILE A 26 6.02 -0.26 9.07
CA ILE A 26 5.09 -1.30 9.53
C ILE A 26 5.34 -2.63 8.81
N LEU A 27 5.42 -2.60 7.48
CA LEU A 27 5.64 -3.80 6.68
C LEU A 27 6.96 -4.48 7.07
N THR A 28 8.03 -3.70 7.24
CA THR A 28 9.32 -4.21 7.72
C THR A 28 9.22 -4.80 9.14
N ALA A 29 8.49 -4.14 10.05
CA ALA A 29 8.26 -4.69 11.39
C ALA A 29 7.49 -6.01 11.36
N LEU A 30 6.60 -6.19 10.38
CA LEU A 30 5.88 -7.42 10.07
C LEU A 30 6.69 -8.43 9.23
N LYS A 31 8.00 -8.21 9.05
CA LYS A 31 8.94 -9.10 8.37
C LYS A 31 8.82 -9.16 6.84
N PHE A 32 8.12 -8.21 6.22
CA PHE A 32 8.21 -8.02 4.77
C PHE A 32 9.54 -7.36 4.40
N ASP A 33 10.15 -7.77 3.28
CA ASP A 33 11.14 -6.95 2.59
C ASP A 33 10.38 -5.88 1.79
N ALA A 34 10.27 -4.68 2.36
CA ALA A 34 9.50 -3.57 1.85
C ALA A 34 10.41 -2.43 1.39
N LYS A 35 10.28 -2.06 0.11
CA LYS A 35 11.08 -1.01 -0.52
C LYS A 35 10.16 -0.03 -1.22
N ARG A 36 10.36 1.26 -0.93
CA ARG A 36 9.72 2.34 -1.69
C ARG A 36 10.27 2.41 -3.10
N THR A 37 9.40 2.67 -4.07
CA THR A 37 9.82 3.02 -5.44
C THR A 37 10.38 4.44 -5.45
N LYS A 38 11.24 4.74 -6.44
CA LYS A 38 11.87 6.06 -6.59
C LYS A 38 11.51 6.63 -7.96
N GLY A 39 11.15 7.90 -8.02
CA GLY A 39 10.85 8.60 -9.28
C GLY A 39 9.37 8.54 -9.65
N ASN A 40 9.06 8.33 -10.93
CA ASN A 40 7.69 8.10 -11.40
C ASN A 40 7.29 6.67 -11.05
N ASP A 41 6.58 6.52 -9.94
CA ASP A 41 6.17 5.24 -9.34
C ASP A 41 5.14 4.46 -10.16
N ASN A 42 4.59 5.06 -11.23
CA ASN A 42 3.52 4.51 -12.08
C ASN A 42 2.34 3.94 -11.26
N GLY A 43 2.06 4.51 -10.09
CA GLY A 43 0.98 4.06 -9.22
C GLY A 43 1.36 2.98 -8.18
N VAL A 44 2.65 2.75 -7.94
CA VAL A 44 3.15 1.79 -6.94
C VAL A 44 4.18 2.46 -6.04
N ASP A 45 3.78 2.92 -4.86
CA ASP A 45 4.68 3.62 -3.94
C ASP A 45 5.65 2.67 -3.22
N ILE A 46 5.20 1.44 -2.90
CA ILE A 46 5.98 0.43 -2.17
C ILE A 46 5.83 -0.93 -2.86
N ILE A 47 6.95 -1.64 -3.00
CA ILE A 47 7.00 -3.05 -3.35
C ILE A 47 7.39 -3.81 -2.08
N ALA A 48 6.53 -4.73 -1.64
CA ALA A 48 6.75 -5.54 -0.44
C ALA A 48 6.73 -7.03 -0.79
N THR A 49 7.65 -7.79 -0.22
CA THR A 49 7.70 -9.25 -0.40
C THR A 49 7.70 -9.98 0.94
N LEU A 50 7.00 -11.11 1.00
CA LEU A 50 6.98 -12.00 2.16
C LEU A 50 7.30 -13.42 1.68
N GLY A 51 8.37 -13.99 2.21
CA GLY A 51 8.69 -15.41 2.00
C GLY A 51 7.80 -16.28 2.89
N GLU A 52 6.97 -17.13 2.30
CA GLU A 52 6.15 -18.09 3.02
C GLU A 52 6.33 -19.50 2.42
N ARG A 53 6.79 -20.46 3.22
CA ARG A 53 6.79 -21.91 2.89
C ARG A 53 7.33 -22.29 1.49
N GLY A 54 8.32 -21.53 0.98
CA GLY A 54 8.96 -21.79 -0.31
C GLY A 54 8.41 -20.97 -1.48
N SER A 55 7.38 -20.16 -1.29
CA SER A 55 6.94 -19.13 -2.24
C SER A 55 7.25 -17.73 -1.72
N HIS A 56 7.32 -16.75 -2.64
CA HIS A 56 7.43 -15.34 -2.29
C HIS A 56 6.16 -14.66 -2.75
N LEU A 57 5.36 -14.18 -1.80
CA LEU A 57 4.24 -13.30 -2.13
C LEU A 57 4.81 -11.90 -2.32
N LYS A 58 4.50 -11.27 -3.44
CA LYS A 58 4.87 -9.88 -3.70
C LYS A 58 3.62 -9.02 -3.86
N TYR A 59 3.69 -7.84 -3.27
CA TYR A 59 2.61 -6.89 -3.14
C TYR A 59 3.07 -5.54 -3.71
N TYR A 60 2.22 -4.97 -4.55
CA TYR A 60 2.38 -3.64 -5.10
C TYR A 60 1.43 -2.71 -4.37
N ILE A 61 1.98 -1.72 -3.68
CA ILE A 61 1.24 -0.95 -2.68
C ILE A 61 1.20 0.51 -3.11
N GLN A 62 0.00 1.03 -3.34
CA GLN A 62 -0.27 2.46 -3.42
C GLN A 62 -0.71 2.98 -2.05
N CYS A 63 0.02 3.95 -1.52
CA CYS A 63 -0.30 4.70 -0.34
C CYS A 63 -1.12 5.95 -0.69
N LYS A 64 -2.18 6.24 0.08
CA LYS A 64 -2.93 7.49 -0.02
C LYS A 64 -3.21 8.09 1.35
N PHE A 65 -2.59 9.23 1.61
CA PHE A 65 -2.78 10.03 2.82
C PHE A 65 -3.70 11.22 2.52
N HIS A 66 -4.97 11.13 2.90
CA HIS A 66 -5.99 12.12 2.57
C HIS A 66 -6.97 12.38 3.73
N ASN A 67 -7.56 13.58 3.71
CA ASN A 67 -8.60 14.01 4.65
C ASN A 67 -10.03 13.67 4.19
N ARG A 68 -10.18 12.98 3.06
CA ARG A 68 -11.46 12.56 2.48
C ARG A 68 -11.44 11.07 2.12
N PRO A 69 -12.61 10.43 1.98
CA PRO A 69 -12.68 9.05 1.50
C PRO A 69 -11.95 8.86 0.18
N VAL A 70 -11.28 7.72 0.04
CA VAL A 70 -10.52 7.38 -1.16
C VAL A 70 -11.47 6.81 -2.22
N GLY A 71 -11.32 7.34 -3.44
CA GLY A 71 -12.08 6.94 -4.63
C GLY A 71 -11.39 5.83 -5.44
N LYS A 72 -11.86 5.60 -6.67
CA LYS A 72 -11.38 4.49 -7.53
C LYS A 72 -9.99 4.71 -8.11
N THR A 73 -9.56 5.97 -8.29
CA THR A 73 -8.30 6.31 -8.97
C THR A 73 -7.08 5.55 -8.42
N PRO A 74 -6.85 5.47 -7.09
CA PRO A 74 -5.68 4.75 -6.55
C PRO A 74 -5.73 3.24 -6.79
N VAL A 75 -6.92 2.67 -6.89
CA VAL A 75 -7.11 1.25 -7.25
C VAL A 75 -6.72 1.02 -8.71
N GLN A 76 -7.09 1.94 -9.60
CA GLN A 76 -6.75 1.88 -11.03
C GLN A 76 -5.25 2.11 -11.25
N GLU A 77 -4.66 3.06 -10.51
CA GLU A 77 -3.23 3.36 -10.50
C GLU A 77 -2.44 2.10 -10.16
N VAL A 78 -2.70 1.49 -8.99
CA VAL A 78 -1.94 0.31 -8.55
C VAL A 78 -2.17 -0.91 -9.45
N TYR A 79 -3.38 -1.11 -9.96
CA TYR A 79 -3.67 -2.20 -10.89
C TYR A 79 -2.87 -2.05 -12.19
N THR A 80 -2.79 -0.83 -12.73
CA THR A 80 -1.98 -0.54 -13.92
C THR A 80 -0.49 -0.68 -13.62
N GLY A 81 -0.05 -0.18 -12.47
CA GLY A 81 1.34 -0.27 -12.01
C GLY A 81 1.81 -1.72 -11.83
N CYS A 82 0.98 -2.60 -11.28
CA CYS A 82 1.27 -4.05 -11.20
C CYS A 82 1.65 -4.64 -12.56
N ASN A 83 0.90 -4.30 -13.61
CA ASN A 83 1.14 -4.79 -14.96
C ASN A 83 2.48 -4.30 -15.51
N TYR A 84 2.91 -3.10 -15.11
CA TYR A 84 4.22 -2.55 -15.49
C TYR A 84 5.38 -3.29 -14.83
N PHE A 85 5.25 -3.67 -13.56
CA PHE A 85 6.36 -4.24 -12.79
C PHE A 85 6.54 -5.75 -12.91
N GLY A 86 5.50 -6.53 -13.21
CA GLY A 86 5.66 -7.98 -13.31
C GLY A 86 4.40 -8.81 -13.50
N ASN A 87 3.20 -8.23 -13.42
CA ASN A 87 1.92 -8.86 -13.76
C ASN A 87 1.51 -10.14 -12.98
N ASP A 88 2.29 -10.57 -11.98
CA ASP A 88 2.09 -11.86 -11.28
C ASP A 88 1.63 -11.74 -9.81
N GLU A 89 1.15 -10.57 -9.37
CA GLU A 89 1.23 -10.17 -7.95
C GLU A 89 0.09 -9.27 -7.46
N TYR A 90 -0.02 -9.08 -6.14
CA TYR A 90 -1.21 -8.52 -5.48
C TYR A 90 -1.19 -6.98 -5.43
N PRO A 91 -2.08 -6.27 -6.16
CA PRO A 91 -2.30 -4.84 -5.98
C PRO A 91 -2.96 -4.54 -4.62
N VAL A 92 -2.44 -3.55 -3.91
CA VAL A 92 -2.96 -3.14 -2.60
C VAL A 92 -3.01 -1.62 -2.53
N VAL A 93 -4.10 -1.08 -1.99
CA VAL A 93 -4.16 0.33 -1.60
C VAL A 93 -4.21 0.43 -0.08
N ILE A 94 -3.27 1.17 0.49
CA ILE A 94 -3.22 1.48 1.92
C ILE A 94 -3.54 2.97 2.12
N THR A 95 -4.44 3.28 3.03
CA THR A 95 -4.85 4.67 3.28
C THR A 95 -5.14 4.92 4.76
N ASN A 96 -4.94 6.16 5.20
CA ASN A 96 -5.34 6.64 6.52
C ASN A 96 -6.86 6.90 6.64
N ASN A 97 -7.61 6.73 5.56
CA ASN A 97 -9.04 7.04 5.50
C ASN A 97 -9.85 5.83 5.01
N ARG A 98 -11.17 5.98 4.98
CA ARG A 98 -12.08 4.95 4.48
C ARG A 98 -12.07 4.97 2.95
N MET A 99 -12.13 3.80 2.32
CA MET A 99 -12.56 3.69 0.92
C MET A 99 -14.05 4.02 0.81
N SER A 100 -14.47 4.71 -0.26
CA SER A 100 -15.90 4.85 -0.57
C SER A 100 -16.54 3.48 -0.83
N SER A 101 -17.85 3.36 -0.58
CA SER A 101 -18.58 2.10 -0.81
C SER A 101 -18.44 1.61 -2.25
N GLU A 102 -18.51 2.54 -3.20
CA GLU A 102 -18.31 2.27 -4.63
C GLU A 102 -16.91 1.78 -4.95
N THR A 103 -15.88 2.31 -4.29
CA THR A 103 -14.48 1.90 -4.48
C THR A 103 -14.26 0.48 -3.95
N ARG A 104 -14.89 0.14 -2.81
CA ARG A 104 -14.82 -1.23 -2.28
C ARG A 104 -15.47 -2.23 -3.24
N ALA A 105 -16.66 -1.90 -3.76
CA ALA A 105 -17.33 -2.74 -4.74
C ALA A 105 -16.48 -2.90 -6.01
N TYR A 106 -15.87 -1.81 -6.49
CA TYR A 106 -14.99 -1.82 -7.65
C TYR A 106 -13.71 -2.65 -7.46
N ALA A 107 -13.13 -2.66 -6.26
CA ALA A 107 -11.94 -3.46 -5.97
C ALA A 107 -12.23 -4.98 -5.86
N MET A 108 -13.50 -5.37 -5.75
CA MET A 108 -13.93 -6.78 -5.64
C MET A 108 -14.47 -7.36 -6.95
N SER A 109 -14.63 -6.53 -8.00
CA SER A 109 -15.11 -6.96 -9.32
C SER A 109 -13.96 -7.47 -10.19
#